data_AF-A0A9X2LY91-F1
#
_entry.id   AF-A0A9X2LY91-F1
#
_cell.length_a   1.000
_cell.length_b   1.000
_cell.length_c   1.000
_cell.angle_alpha   90.00
_cell.angle_beta   90.00
_cell.angle_gamma   90.00
#
_symmetry.space_group_name_H-M   'P 1'
#
loop_
_entity.id
_entity.type
_entity.pdbx_description
1 polymer ?
#
loop_
_entity_poly.entity_id
_entity_poly.type
_entity_poly.pdbx_seq_one_letter_code
_entity_poly.pdbx_strand_id
1 'polypeptide(L)'
;MLTQDDQVVMRLAWWEKAATRHRDVRVPLEAVRRVTVEPEWWRALRGVHERGLCIPGALSLGIRCHQAGKDFAAVRRDRQVVCVELRPSAPFRLLAVSARDGNEAEETAEHIARAAPKTDTSVSWRQPVPVPDESEYAAALEYDHRRSHAWHRMRSTLDRLRVRAWSGLRQAAQRPHLAKNSPR
;
A
#
# COMPACT_ATOMS: atom_id res chain seq x y z
N MET A 1 -0.94 -1.57 11.54
CA MET A 1 -0.04 -0.38 11.52
C MET A 1 -0.01 0.16 12.93
N LEU A 2 1.07 0.79 13.38
CA LEU A 2 1.19 1.17 14.79
C LEU A 2 2.02 2.43 14.98
N THR A 3 1.95 3.03 16.15
CA THR A 3 2.84 4.12 16.57
C THR A 3 3.94 3.58 17.49
N GLN A 4 5.17 4.05 17.29
CA GLN A 4 6.35 3.67 18.09
C GLN A 4 7.36 4.82 18.04
N ASP A 5 7.86 5.28 19.20
CA ASP A 5 8.95 6.26 19.32
C ASP A 5 8.77 7.51 18.43
N ASP A 6 7.61 8.18 18.55
CA ASP A 6 7.18 9.31 17.71
C ASP A 6 7.09 9.03 16.21
N GLN A 7 7.06 7.77 15.81
CA GLN A 7 6.90 7.35 14.42
C GLN A 7 5.58 6.61 14.22
N VAL A 8 5.01 6.81 13.04
CA VAL A 8 4.05 5.89 12.45
C VAL A 8 4.81 4.81 11.71
N VAL A 9 4.43 3.56 11.97
CA VAL A 9 5.16 2.40 11.52
C VAL A 9 4.24 1.42 10.78
N MET A 10 4.50 1.24 9.49
CA MET A 10 3.93 0.15 8.71
C MET A 10 4.86 -1.07 8.78
N ARG A 11 4.49 -2.00 9.66
CA ARG A 11 5.13 -3.32 9.74
C ARG A 11 4.80 -4.13 8.50
N LEU A 12 5.82 -4.71 7.90
CA LEU A 12 5.69 -5.66 6.80
C LEU A 12 6.08 -7.05 7.28
N ALA A 13 5.29 -8.05 6.90
CA ALA A 13 5.67 -9.45 7.05
C ALA A 13 6.95 -9.74 6.23
N TRP A 14 7.69 -10.77 6.61
CA TRP A 14 8.96 -11.10 5.96
C TRP A 14 8.83 -11.30 4.45
N TRP A 15 7.74 -11.93 3.98
CA TRP A 15 7.49 -12.14 2.57
C TRP A 15 7.08 -10.84 1.87
N GLU A 16 6.41 -9.91 2.57
CA GLU A 16 6.07 -8.59 2.03
C GLU A 16 7.32 -7.75 1.86
N LYS A 17 8.27 -7.85 2.80
CA LYS A 17 9.60 -7.22 2.69
C LYS A 17 10.34 -7.73 1.46
N ALA A 18 10.31 -9.05 1.22
CA ALA A 18 10.90 -9.64 0.02
C ALA A 18 10.21 -9.18 -1.27
N ALA A 19 8.87 -9.22 -1.30
CA ALA A 19 8.07 -8.84 -2.47
C ALA A 19 8.24 -7.36 -2.84
N THR A 20 8.22 -6.47 -1.83
CA THR A 20 8.41 -5.02 -2.02
C THR A 20 9.87 -4.63 -2.16
N ARG A 21 10.80 -5.50 -1.75
CA ARG A 21 12.21 -5.17 -1.48
C ARG A 21 12.35 -3.93 -0.61
N HIS A 22 11.45 -3.77 0.36
CA HIS A 22 11.42 -2.67 1.32
C HIS A 22 11.44 -3.24 2.74
N ARG A 23 12.01 -2.49 3.70
CA ARG A 23 11.89 -2.82 5.12
C ARG A 23 10.55 -2.30 5.65
N ASP A 24 10.34 -2.34 6.96
CA ASP A 24 9.19 -1.64 7.53
C ASP A 24 9.26 -0.15 7.20
N VAL A 25 8.14 0.45 6.81
CA VAL A 25 8.08 1.89 6.51
C VAL A 25 7.89 2.63 7.83
N ARG A 26 8.73 3.63 8.08
CA ARG A 26 8.66 4.50 9.26
C ARG A 26 8.60 5.94 8.80
N VAL A 27 7.67 6.70 9.37
CA VAL A 27 7.54 8.13 9.12
C VAL A 27 7.25 8.84 10.45
N PRO A 28 7.77 10.06 10.66
CA PRO A 28 7.50 10.79 11.90
C PRO A 28 6.00 11.09 12.07
N LEU A 29 5.49 11.08 13.32
CA LEU A 29 4.13 11.50 13.63
C LEU A 29 3.87 12.95 13.21
N GLU A 30 4.88 13.82 13.28
CA GLU A 30 4.81 15.20 12.78
C GLU A 30 4.60 15.30 11.26
N ALA A 31 5.01 14.27 10.52
CA ALA A 31 4.81 14.19 9.07
C ALA A 31 3.40 13.74 8.71
N VAL A 32 2.62 13.23 9.66
CA VAL A 32 1.20 12.92 9.46
C VAL A 32 0.45 14.23 9.22
N ARG A 33 -0.25 14.27 8.09
CA ARG A 33 -1.13 15.37 7.73
C ARG A 33 -2.56 15.04 8.05
N ARG A 34 -3.01 13.83 7.69
CA ARG A 34 -4.40 13.39 7.83
C ARG A 34 -4.43 11.87 7.93
N VAL A 35 -5.40 11.35 8.67
CA VAL A 35 -5.69 9.92 8.76
C VAL A 35 -7.15 9.72 8.39
N THR A 36 -7.42 8.79 7.46
CA THR A 36 -8.78 8.43 7.04
C THR A 36 -8.91 6.91 6.90
N VAL A 37 -10.15 6.42 6.97
CA VAL A 37 -10.49 5.03 6.61
C VAL A 37 -11.23 5.06 5.29
N GLU A 38 -10.69 4.33 4.30
CA GLU A 38 -11.40 4.09 3.05
C GLU A 38 -12.17 2.77 3.16
N PRO A 39 -13.50 2.78 2.98
CA PRO A 39 -14.31 1.56 3.06
C PRO A 39 -13.98 0.60 1.91
N GLU A 40 -13.63 1.16 0.76
CA GLU A 40 -13.35 0.40 -0.47
C GLU A 40 -11.86 0.43 -0.81
N TRP A 41 -11.25 -0.75 -0.88
CA TRP A 41 -9.80 -0.89 -1.06
C TRP A 41 -9.24 -0.17 -2.29
N TRP A 42 -10.00 -0.11 -3.38
CA TRP A 42 -9.57 0.51 -4.63
C TRP A 42 -9.51 2.04 -4.53
N ARG A 43 -10.30 2.66 -3.64
CA ARG A 43 -10.28 4.12 -3.41
C ARG A 43 -8.96 4.59 -2.82
N ALA A 44 -8.30 3.74 -2.02
CA ALA A 44 -7.00 4.04 -1.45
C ALA A 44 -5.86 4.07 -2.50
N LEU A 45 -6.03 3.41 -3.65
CA LEU A 45 -4.98 3.29 -4.65
C LEU A 45 -4.92 4.54 -5.54
N ARG A 46 -3.76 5.19 -5.58
CA ARG A 46 -3.46 6.29 -6.51
C ARG A 46 -2.33 5.90 -7.45
N GLY A 47 -2.29 6.56 -8.60
CA GLY A 47 -1.21 6.43 -9.56
C GLY A 47 -1.00 5.01 -10.08
N VAL A 48 0.18 4.79 -10.66
CA VAL A 48 0.58 3.53 -11.27
C VAL A 48 1.49 2.73 -10.34
N HIS A 49 1.43 1.41 -10.46
CA HIS A 49 2.32 0.52 -9.69
C HIS A 49 3.77 0.70 -10.16
N GLU A 50 4.67 0.99 -9.22
CA GLU A 50 6.09 1.24 -9.51
C GLU A 50 6.96 0.04 -9.18
N ARG A 51 6.83 -0.47 -7.95
CA ARG A 51 7.71 -1.50 -7.38
C ARG A 51 6.94 -2.36 -6.40
N GLY A 52 7.24 -3.65 -6.39
CA GLY A 52 6.62 -4.62 -5.49
C GLY A 52 5.67 -5.56 -6.23
N LEU A 53 4.72 -6.14 -5.52
CA LEU A 53 3.77 -7.12 -6.04
C LEU A 53 2.40 -6.46 -6.26
N CYS A 54 1.91 -6.50 -7.50
CA CYS A 54 0.56 -6.11 -7.85
C CYS A 54 -0.14 -7.31 -8.50
N ILE A 55 -1.26 -7.74 -7.91
CA ILE A 55 -2.16 -8.73 -8.48
C ILE A 55 -3.45 -7.97 -8.82
N PRO A 56 -3.75 -7.78 -10.13
CA PRO A 56 -4.94 -7.07 -10.55
C PRO A 56 -6.20 -7.62 -9.87
N GLY A 57 -6.96 -6.73 -9.23
CA GLY A 57 -8.20 -7.09 -8.56
C GLY A 57 -8.04 -7.86 -7.25
N ALA A 58 -6.85 -7.95 -6.65
CA ALA A 58 -6.64 -8.70 -5.41
C ALA A 58 -5.66 -8.04 -4.42
N LEU A 59 -4.53 -7.50 -4.90
CA LEU A 59 -3.44 -7.04 -4.03
C LEU A 59 -2.64 -5.92 -4.70
N SER A 60 -2.36 -4.86 -3.95
CA SER A 60 -1.35 -3.86 -4.31
C SER A 60 -0.38 -3.72 -3.14
N LEU A 61 0.84 -4.24 -3.32
CA LEU A 61 1.88 -4.26 -2.32
C LEU A 61 3.17 -3.62 -2.84
N GLY A 62 3.56 -2.48 -2.28
CA GLY A 62 4.78 -1.75 -2.59
C GLY A 62 4.53 -0.30 -3.00
N ILE A 63 5.43 0.23 -3.82
CA ILE A 63 5.46 1.65 -4.18
C ILE A 63 4.53 1.88 -5.37
N ARG A 64 3.70 2.92 -5.27
CA ARG A 64 2.96 3.49 -6.39
C ARG A 64 3.44 4.91 -6.65
N CYS A 65 3.51 5.33 -7.90
CA CYS A 65 3.94 6.67 -8.27
C CYS A 65 2.83 7.43 -9.00
N HIS A 66 2.75 8.72 -8.74
CA HIS A 66 1.88 9.67 -9.42
C HIS A 66 2.59 11.03 -9.50
N GLN A 67 2.01 11.99 -10.21
CA GLN A 67 2.56 13.34 -10.38
C GLN A 67 2.95 14.03 -9.05
N ALA A 68 2.11 13.95 -8.01
CA ALA A 68 2.40 14.57 -6.71
C ALA A 68 3.40 13.80 -5.81
N GLY A 69 4.03 12.70 -6.29
CA GLY A 69 5.01 11.91 -5.55
C GLY A 69 4.74 10.39 -5.51
N LYS A 70 5.11 9.76 -4.40
CA LYS A 70 5.04 8.29 -4.22
C LYS A 70 4.15 7.91 -3.06
N ASP A 71 3.41 6.82 -3.21
CA ASP A 71 2.64 6.18 -2.15
C ASP A 71 3.24 4.82 -1.83
N PHE A 72 3.07 4.37 -0.58
CA PHE A 72 3.33 3.00 -0.19
C PHE A 72 2.00 2.30 0.12
N ALA A 73 1.68 1.26 -0.65
CA ALA A 73 0.46 0.49 -0.51
C ALA A 73 0.76 -0.92 0.01
N ALA A 74 0.01 -1.36 1.00
CA ALA A 74 -0.10 -2.75 1.44
C ALA A 74 -1.60 -3.12 1.51
N VAL A 75 -2.25 -3.01 0.36
CA VAL A 75 -3.72 -3.04 0.22
C VAL A 75 -4.16 -4.37 -0.37
N ARG A 76 -5.15 -4.97 0.26
CA ARG A 76 -5.82 -6.22 -0.10
C ARG A 76 -7.26 -5.92 -0.49
N ARG A 77 -7.76 -6.69 -1.44
CA ARG A 77 -9.16 -6.64 -1.86
C ARG A 77 -10.12 -6.91 -0.70
N ASP A 78 -11.27 -6.25 -0.77
CA ASP A 78 -12.44 -6.41 0.13
C ASP A 78 -12.10 -6.15 1.61
N ARG A 79 -11.13 -5.26 1.85
CA ARG A 79 -10.78 -4.79 3.19
C ARG A 79 -10.77 -3.28 3.23
N GLN A 80 -11.26 -2.73 4.34
CA GLN A 80 -11.08 -1.32 4.65
C GLN A 80 -9.59 -0.98 4.73
N VAL A 81 -9.26 0.25 4.36
CA VAL A 81 -7.87 0.70 4.25
C VAL A 81 -7.65 1.94 5.10
N VAL A 82 -6.75 1.82 6.06
CA VAL A 82 -6.24 2.99 6.80
C VAL A 82 -5.29 3.75 5.87
N CYS A 83 -5.65 4.99 5.61
CA CYS A 83 -4.93 5.93 4.77
C CYS A 83 -4.29 7.00 5.64
N VAL A 84 -2.97 7.04 5.69
CA VAL A 84 -2.22 8.11 6.37
C VAL A 84 -1.58 8.99 5.31
N GLU A 85 -2.19 10.15 5.09
CA GLU A 85 -1.64 11.20 4.23
C GLU A 85 -0.50 11.89 4.94
N LEU A 86 0.59 12.12 4.20
CA LEU A 86 1.82 12.67 4.74
C LEU A 86 2.14 14.03 4.12
N ARG A 87 2.85 14.84 4.89
CA ARG A 87 3.37 16.15 4.47
C ARG A 87 4.42 15.97 3.36
N PRO A 88 4.65 17.00 2.51
CA PRO A 88 5.61 16.92 1.40
C PRO A 88 7.05 16.59 1.80
N SER A 89 7.44 16.86 3.05
CA SER A 89 8.75 16.52 3.59
C SER A 89 8.98 15.01 3.79
N ALA A 90 7.92 14.19 3.77
CA ALA A 90 8.03 12.75 3.93
C ALA A 90 8.36 12.05 2.60
N PRO A 91 9.04 10.87 2.63
CA PRO A 91 9.40 10.12 1.42
C PRO A 91 8.19 9.56 0.65
N PHE A 92 7.04 9.44 1.32
CA PHE A 92 5.78 9.05 0.71
C PHE A 92 4.73 10.12 0.96
N ARG A 93 3.73 10.22 0.07
CA ARG A 93 2.57 11.12 0.19
C ARG A 93 1.40 10.43 0.87
N LEU A 94 1.40 9.10 0.87
CA LEU A 94 0.41 8.28 1.56
C LEU A 94 1.00 6.92 1.94
N LEU A 95 0.64 6.49 3.13
CA LEU A 95 0.71 5.09 3.56
C LEU A 95 -0.71 4.52 3.55
N ALA A 96 -0.95 3.50 2.73
CA ALA A 96 -2.24 2.82 2.64
C ALA A 96 -2.08 1.36 3.06
N VAL A 97 -2.80 0.93 4.09
CA VAL A 97 -2.71 -0.44 4.62
C VAL A 97 -4.09 -1.00 4.88
N SER A 98 -4.36 -2.22 4.40
CA SER A 98 -5.61 -2.90 4.74
C SER A 98 -5.62 -3.31 6.21
N ALA A 99 -6.72 -3.01 6.88
CA ALA A 99 -7.05 -3.62 8.17
C ALA A 99 -7.39 -5.10 7.99
N ARG A 100 -7.45 -5.85 9.08
CA ARG A 100 -7.86 -7.26 9.13
C ARG A 100 -9.38 -7.36 9.15
N ASP A 101 -10.05 -6.43 9.81
CA ASP A 101 -11.50 -6.27 9.89
C ASP A 101 -11.88 -4.78 9.98
N GLY A 102 -13.18 -4.48 10.11
CA GLY A 102 -13.68 -3.12 10.11
C GLY A 102 -13.37 -2.34 11.39
N ASN A 103 -13.35 -3.01 12.55
CA ASN A 103 -13.07 -2.33 13.82
C ASN A 103 -11.59 -1.93 13.90
N GLU A 104 -10.68 -2.80 13.45
CA GLU A 104 -9.25 -2.48 13.47
C GLU A 104 -8.94 -1.23 12.64
N ALA A 105 -9.66 -0.99 11.52
CA ALA A 105 -9.40 0.15 10.67
C ALA A 105 -9.64 1.47 11.41
N GLU A 106 -10.81 1.60 12.04
CA GLU A 106 -11.20 2.80 12.80
C GLU A 106 -10.34 2.97 14.05
N GLU A 107 -10.12 1.89 14.83
CA GLU A 107 -9.27 1.94 16.03
C GLU A 107 -7.83 2.36 15.69
N THR A 108 -7.28 1.83 14.59
CA THR A 108 -5.94 2.21 14.12
C THR A 108 -5.92 3.67 13.67
N ALA A 109 -6.94 4.13 12.96
CA ALA A 109 -7.03 5.51 12.48
C ALA A 109 -7.12 6.50 13.64
N GLU A 110 -8.01 6.25 14.59
CA GLU A 110 -8.19 7.05 15.81
C GLU A 110 -6.90 7.09 16.64
N HIS A 111 -6.24 5.95 16.81
CA HIS A 111 -4.99 5.85 17.56
C HIS A 111 -3.88 6.71 16.93
N ILE A 112 -3.70 6.64 15.61
CA ILE A 112 -2.71 7.45 14.90
C ILE A 112 -3.10 8.94 14.95
N ALA A 113 -4.36 9.28 14.73
CA ALA A 113 -4.84 10.66 14.75
C ALA A 113 -4.62 11.31 16.13
N ARG A 114 -4.87 10.57 17.21
CA ARG A 114 -4.63 11.02 18.59
C ARG A 114 -3.15 11.21 18.90
N ALA A 115 -2.30 10.33 18.37
CA ALA A 115 -0.85 10.41 18.58
C ALA A 115 -0.18 11.52 17.73
N ALA A 116 -0.77 11.89 16.59
CA ALA A 116 -0.18 12.85 15.67
C ALA A 116 -0.64 14.30 15.99
N PRO A 117 0.28 15.17 16.47
CA PRO A 117 -0.07 16.46 17.07
C PRO A 117 -0.58 17.52 16.08
N LYS A 118 -0.39 17.32 14.78
CA LYS A 118 -0.71 18.29 13.72
C LYS A 118 -1.62 17.69 12.64
N THR A 119 -2.46 16.74 13.03
CA THR A 119 -3.41 16.11 12.11
C THR A 119 -4.54 17.07 11.77
N ASP A 120 -4.80 17.26 10.49
CA ASP A 120 -5.95 18.01 10.00
C ASP A 120 -7.20 17.13 10.07
N THR A 121 -8.03 17.40 11.08
CA THR A 121 -9.31 16.70 11.34
C THR A 121 -10.52 17.38 10.70
N SER A 122 -10.33 18.53 10.03
CA SER A 122 -11.42 19.33 9.47
C SER A 122 -12.15 18.66 8.31
N VAL A 123 -11.49 17.68 7.67
CA VAL A 123 -12.03 16.92 6.54
C VAL A 123 -11.90 15.44 6.85
N SER A 124 -13.04 14.75 6.91
CA SER A 124 -13.13 13.32 7.20
C SER A 124 -12.93 12.44 5.96
N TRP A 125 -12.96 13.01 4.76
CA TRP A 125 -12.68 12.29 3.52
C TRP A 125 -11.25 12.52 3.04
N ARG A 126 -10.73 11.50 2.36
CA ARG A 126 -9.41 11.54 1.75
C ARG A 126 -9.37 12.53 0.59
N GLN A 127 -8.28 13.28 0.48
CA GLN A 127 -8.12 14.21 -0.65
C GLN A 127 -7.71 13.45 -1.93
N PRO A 128 -8.28 13.83 -3.10
CA PRO A 128 -7.75 13.40 -4.39
C PRO A 128 -6.25 13.74 -4.52
N VAL A 129 -5.55 13.09 -5.45
CA VAL A 129 -4.19 13.57 -5.82
C VAL A 129 -4.35 15.05 -6.22
N PRO A 130 -3.60 15.98 -5.61
CA PRO A 130 -3.62 17.36 -6.04
C PRO A 130 -3.32 17.42 -7.54
N VAL A 131 -4.10 18.20 -8.27
CA VAL A 131 -3.78 18.54 -9.66
C VAL A 131 -2.52 19.42 -9.58
N PRO A 132 -1.40 19.03 -10.20
CA PRO A 132 -0.17 19.80 -10.19
C PRO A 132 -0.40 21.17 -10.84
N ASP A 133 0.43 22.15 -10.50
CA ASP A 133 0.53 23.32 -11.35
C ASP A 133 1.26 22.98 -12.68
N GLU A 134 1.16 23.86 -13.69
CA GLU A 134 1.75 23.67 -15.02
C GLU A 134 3.26 23.37 -15.00
N SER A 135 3.99 23.89 -14.02
CA SER A 135 5.44 23.64 -13.88
C SER A 135 5.73 22.25 -13.29
N GLU A 136 4.87 21.78 -12.39
CA GLU A 136 4.91 20.41 -11.88
C GLU A 136 4.43 19.38 -12.93
N TYR A 137 3.54 19.76 -13.84
CA TYR A 137 3.10 18.94 -14.98
C TYR A 137 4.26 18.59 -15.92
N ALA A 138 5.13 19.54 -16.25
CA ALA A 138 6.29 19.30 -17.11
C ALA A 138 7.24 18.25 -16.50
N ALA A 139 7.51 18.36 -15.19
CA ALA A 139 8.33 17.39 -14.45
C ALA A 139 7.65 16.01 -14.34
N ALA A 140 6.34 15.97 -14.11
CA ALA A 140 5.55 14.75 -14.04
C ALA A 140 5.46 14.03 -15.40
N LEU A 141 5.32 14.77 -16.50
CA LEU A 141 5.28 14.24 -17.87
C LEU A 141 6.65 13.72 -18.31
N GLU A 142 7.75 14.41 -17.97
CA GLU A 142 9.11 13.94 -18.24
C GLU A 142 9.44 12.64 -17.46
N TYR A 143 8.87 12.49 -16.25
CA TYR A 143 8.95 11.26 -15.47
C TYR A 143 8.14 10.11 -16.08
N ASP A 144 6.91 10.39 -16.55
CA ASP A 144 6.01 9.40 -17.15
C ASP A 144 6.48 8.94 -18.55
N HIS A 145 7.06 9.85 -19.34
CA HIS A 145 7.58 9.56 -20.68
C HIS A 145 8.78 8.59 -20.64
N ARG A 146 9.69 8.75 -19.67
CA ARG A 146 10.78 7.78 -19.42
C ARG A 146 10.28 6.38 -19.06
N ARG A 147 9.02 6.24 -18.62
CA ARG A 147 8.47 5.01 -18.04
C ARG A 147 7.43 4.29 -18.89
N SER A 148 6.78 4.97 -19.83
CA SER A 148 5.81 4.37 -20.77
C SER A 148 6.40 3.17 -21.55
N HIS A 149 7.72 3.15 -21.81
CA HIS A 149 8.41 1.99 -22.39
C HIS A 149 8.52 0.75 -21.49
N ALA A 150 8.30 0.87 -20.17
CA ALA A 150 8.29 -0.26 -19.24
C ALA A 150 6.90 -0.91 -19.15
N TRP A 151 5.83 -0.11 -19.25
CA TRP A 151 4.43 -0.56 -19.18
C TRP A 151 4.04 -1.51 -20.32
N HIS A 152 4.47 -1.22 -21.56
CA HIS A 152 4.22 -2.10 -22.71
C HIS A 152 4.95 -3.46 -22.60
N ARG A 153 6.10 -3.52 -21.92
CA ARG A 153 6.83 -4.78 -21.65
C ARG A 153 6.22 -5.60 -20.50
N MET A 154 5.58 -4.95 -19.54
CA MET A 154 4.99 -5.64 -18.38
C MET A 154 3.68 -6.37 -18.75
N ARG A 155 2.90 -5.83 -19.70
CA ARG A 155 1.66 -6.46 -20.20
C ARG A 155 1.89 -7.83 -20.84
N SER A 156 2.98 -8.00 -21.60
CA SER A 156 3.36 -9.28 -22.24
C SER A 156 3.95 -10.33 -21.28
N THR A 157 4.35 -9.89 -20.08
CA THR A 157 4.87 -10.77 -19.02
C THR A 157 3.74 -11.24 -18.09
N LEU A 158 2.72 -10.40 -17.89
CA LEU A 158 1.53 -10.70 -17.10
C LEU A 158 0.65 -11.81 -17.72
N ASP A 159 0.59 -11.92 -19.05
CA ASP A 159 -0.07 -13.04 -19.73
C ASP A 159 0.63 -14.39 -19.49
N ARG A 160 1.95 -14.39 -19.29
CA ARG A 160 2.73 -15.63 -19.02
C ARG A 160 2.68 -16.07 -17.56
N LEU A 161 2.54 -15.15 -16.61
CA LEU A 161 2.51 -15.45 -15.18
C LEU A 161 1.12 -15.93 -14.69
N ARG A 162 0.05 -15.63 -15.43
CA ARG A 162 -1.31 -16.15 -15.19
C ARG A 162 -1.39 -17.68 -15.11
N VAL A 163 -0.54 -18.39 -15.87
CA VAL A 163 -0.54 -19.87 -15.93
C VAL A 163 0.21 -20.52 -14.75
N ARG A 164 1.24 -19.85 -14.21
CA ARG A 164 2.11 -20.43 -13.15
C ARG A 164 1.66 -20.13 -11.72
N ALA A 165 1.04 -18.98 -11.47
CA ALA A 165 0.59 -18.63 -10.11
C ALA A 165 -0.59 -19.48 -9.62
N TRP A 166 -1.44 -19.97 -10.55
CA TRP A 166 -2.60 -20.81 -10.23
C TRP A 166 -2.24 -22.27 -9.88
N SER A 167 -1.04 -22.75 -10.23
CA SER A 167 -0.57 -24.10 -9.93
C SER A 167 0.10 -24.19 -8.54
N GLY A 168 0.86 -23.18 -8.14
CA GLY A 168 1.56 -23.16 -6.84
C GLY A 168 0.66 -22.93 -5.63
N LEU A 169 -0.34 -22.06 -5.75
CA LEU A 169 -1.26 -21.74 -4.63
C LEU A 169 -2.27 -22.87 -4.34
N ARG A 170 -2.61 -23.71 -5.33
CA ARG A 170 -3.45 -24.90 -5.12
C ARG A 170 -2.71 -26.05 -4.42
N GLN A 171 -1.40 -26.23 -4.68
CA GLN A 171 -0.61 -27.27 -4.00
C GLN A 171 -0.35 -26.96 -2.52
N ALA A 172 -0.21 -25.68 -2.15
CA ALA A 172 -0.01 -25.30 -0.75
C ALA A 172 -1.28 -25.46 0.12
N ALA A 173 -2.47 -25.38 -0.49
CA ALA A 173 -3.75 -25.50 0.21
C ALA A 173 -4.28 -26.96 0.32
N GLN A 174 -3.64 -27.94 -0.35
CA GLN A 174 -4.07 -29.35 -0.37
C GLN A 174 -3.18 -30.29 0.46
N ARG A 175 -2.38 -29.79 1.40
CA ARG A 175 -1.65 -30.65 2.36
C ARG A 175 -2.49 -30.89 3.62
N PRO A 176 -3.24 -32.00 3.75
CA PRO A 176 -3.71 -32.43 5.06
C PRO A 176 -2.49 -32.81 5.92
N HIS A 177 -2.50 -32.35 7.18
CA HIS A 177 -1.60 -32.81 8.22
C HIS A 177 -1.72 -34.34 8.33
N LEU A 178 -0.72 -35.09 7.84
CA LEU A 178 -0.48 -36.45 8.28
C LEU A 178 -0.02 -36.39 9.75
N ALA A 179 -0.97 -36.47 10.67
CA ALA A 179 -0.69 -36.86 12.04
C ALA A 179 -0.28 -38.34 12.03
N LYS A 180 0.94 -38.59 12.51
CA LYS A 180 1.57 -39.88 12.63
C LYS A 180 0.81 -40.74 13.63
N ASN A 181 0.09 -41.75 13.15
CA ASN A 181 -0.22 -42.94 13.93
C ASN A 181 0.90 -43.95 13.74
N SER A 182 1.50 -44.41 14.83
CA SER A 182 2.15 -45.72 14.90
C SER A 182 2.31 -46.18 16.36
N PRO A 183 2.41 -47.50 16.58
CA PRO A 183 1.52 -48.21 17.50
C PRO A 183 2.20 -48.75 18.76
N ARG A 184 1.34 -49.17 19.71
CA ARG A 184 1.50 -50.15 20.80
C ARG A 184 2.73 -50.07 21.68
#